data_AF-A0A0R2XCK8-F1
#
_entry.id   AF-A0A0R2XCK8-F1
#
_cell.length_a   1.000
_cell.length_b   1.000
_cell.length_c   1.000
_cell.angle_alpha   90.00
_cell.angle_beta   90.00
_cell.angle_gamma   90.00
#
_symmetry.space_group_name_H-M   'P 1'
#
loop_
_entity.id
_entity.type
_entity.pdbx_description
1 polymer ?
#
loop_
_entity_poly.entity_id
_entity_poly.type
_entity_poly.pdbx_seq_one_letter_code
_entity_poly.pdbx_strand_id
1 'polypeptide(L)'
;MTPHRDGSGVTLSFAGRLDTLASQELKLPIRAELDRQPTNLTCDFKDVTYIGSAVLRLIFEAARELQRRNGLFRISRCPAEIQRVFALTGMDHLMDGGTGPAFTHELKDGALRIFLQGRMDAVRVGEIRSEVRQILSKHRGPVRFEVAAVPYVASAFVHLCIDASKTVKAHGFNFGLEKVAPETAQIFRIAGLQSLILSSV
;
A
#
# COMPACT_ATOMS: atom_id res chain seq x y z
N MET A 1 3.09 24.60 -5.81
CA MET A 1 3.62 23.23 -5.66
C MET A 1 5.13 23.29 -5.82
N THR A 2 5.86 22.63 -4.93
CA THR A 2 7.32 22.58 -4.97
C THR A 2 7.78 21.12 -5.06
N PRO A 3 8.44 20.69 -6.16
CA PRO A 3 9.00 19.36 -6.27
C PRO A 3 10.36 19.25 -5.57
N HIS A 4 10.55 18.21 -4.77
CA HIS A 4 11.84 17.79 -4.21
C HIS A 4 12.15 16.39 -4.71
N ARG A 5 13.31 16.20 -5.35
CA ARG A 5 13.69 14.91 -5.96
C ARG A 5 14.78 14.25 -5.12
N ASP A 6 14.65 12.95 -4.92
CA ASP A 6 15.63 12.14 -4.20
C ASP A 6 15.79 10.79 -4.91
N GLY A 7 16.93 10.61 -5.58
CA GLY A 7 17.18 9.46 -6.46
C GLY A 7 16.08 9.30 -7.52
N SER A 8 15.41 8.15 -7.51
CA SER A 8 14.28 7.85 -8.40
C SER A 8 12.92 8.26 -7.84
N GLY A 9 12.87 8.90 -6.65
CA GLY A 9 11.66 9.39 -6.01
C GLY A 9 11.46 10.90 -6.16
N VAL A 10 10.19 11.33 -6.04
CA VAL A 10 9.82 12.75 -5.99
C VAL A 10 8.78 13.01 -4.90
N THR A 11 8.95 14.12 -4.18
CA THR A 11 7.97 14.67 -3.24
C THR A 11 7.42 15.97 -3.82
N LEU A 12 6.10 16.06 -3.96
CA LEU A 12 5.39 17.28 -4.37
C LEU A 12 4.76 17.92 -3.14
N SER A 13 5.33 19.03 -2.68
CA SER A 13 4.75 19.79 -1.57
C SER A 13 3.72 20.79 -2.08
N PHE A 14 2.53 20.73 -1.52
CA PHE A 14 1.41 21.62 -1.81
C PHE A 14 1.16 22.55 -0.62
N ALA A 15 0.66 23.75 -0.92
CA ALA A 15 0.36 24.74 0.10
C ALA A 15 -0.85 25.58 -0.31
N GLY A 16 -1.56 26.12 0.69
CA GLY A 16 -2.70 27.00 0.51
C GLY A 16 -3.98 26.27 0.09
N ARG A 17 -4.84 26.99 -0.65
CA ARG A 17 -6.13 26.47 -1.12
C ARG A 17 -5.96 25.78 -2.47
N LEU A 18 -6.37 24.53 -2.56
CA LEU A 18 -6.30 23.70 -3.76
C LEU A 18 -7.69 23.53 -4.39
N ASP A 19 -8.19 24.57 -5.03
CA ASP A 19 -9.51 24.59 -5.68
C ASP A 19 -9.42 24.40 -7.21
N THR A 20 -10.50 24.73 -7.93
CA THR A 20 -10.57 24.61 -9.39
C THR A 20 -9.52 25.47 -10.11
N LEU A 21 -9.17 26.65 -9.59
CA LEU A 21 -8.15 27.50 -10.19
C LEU A 21 -6.77 26.85 -10.00
N ALA A 22 -6.48 26.42 -8.77
CA ALA A 22 -5.24 25.69 -8.47
C ALA A 22 -5.10 24.44 -9.35
N SER A 23 -6.19 23.71 -9.62
CA SER A 23 -6.18 22.55 -10.51
C SER A 23 -5.64 22.87 -11.91
N GLN A 24 -6.02 24.02 -12.49
CA GLN A 24 -5.54 24.44 -13.81
C GLN A 24 -4.03 24.70 -13.80
N GLU A 25 -3.53 25.35 -12.75
CA GLU A 25 -2.11 25.66 -12.57
C GLU A 25 -1.27 24.41 -12.27
N LEU A 26 -1.83 23.45 -11.54
CA LEU A 26 -1.13 22.24 -11.08
C LEU A 26 -1.05 21.14 -12.13
N LYS A 27 -1.96 21.12 -13.11
CA LYS A 27 -2.06 20.04 -14.10
C LYS A 27 -0.76 19.79 -14.87
N LEU A 28 -0.18 20.85 -15.45
CA LEU A 28 1.06 20.73 -16.24
C LEU A 28 2.28 20.38 -15.36
N PRO A 29 2.52 21.03 -14.20
CA PRO A 29 3.62 20.67 -13.31
C PRO A 29 3.54 19.22 -12.80
N ILE A 30 2.37 18.74 -12.38
CA ILE A 30 2.20 17.35 -11.94
C ILE A 30 2.52 16.39 -13.09
N ARG A 31 2.02 16.69 -14.29
CA ARG A 31 2.28 15.86 -15.47
C ARG A 31 3.76 15.81 -15.82
N ALA A 32 4.46 16.94 -15.76
CA ALA A 32 5.88 17.02 -16.02
C ALA A 32 6.70 16.15 -15.05
N GLU A 33 6.33 16.09 -13.77
CA GLU A 33 7.00 15.20 -12.81
C GLU A 33 6.68 13.73 -13.06
N LEU A 34 5.46 13.38 -13.48
CA LEU A 34 5.11 12.00 -13.86
C LEU A 34 5.83 11.53 -15.13
N ASP A 35 6.02 12.41 -16.12
CA ASP A 35 6.69 12.07 -17.38
C ASP A 35 8.20 11.78 -17.18
N ARG A 36 8.78 12.23 -16.06
CA ARG A 36 10.14 11.83 -15.62
C ARG A 36 10.22 10.39 -15.10
N GLN A 37 9.09 9.71 -15.01
CA GLN A 37 8.99 8.31 -14.59
C GLN A 37 9.60 8.02 -13.20
N PRO A 38 9.19 8.75 -12.15
CA PRO A 38 9.64 8.44 -10.80
C PRO A 38 9.17 7.02 -10.41
N THR A 39 10.00 6.30 -9.65
CA THR A 39 9.57 5.03 -9.05
C THR A 39 8.64 5.26 -7.87
N ASN A 40 8.79 6.40 -7.18
CA ASN A 40 8.00 6.78 -6.01
C ASN A 40 7.55 8.25 -6.11
N LEU A 41 6.29 8.54 -5.80
CA LEU A 41 5.76 9.90 -5.73
C LEU A 41 5.03 10.11 -4.41
N THR A 42 5.42 11.14 -3.66
CA THR A 42 4.77 11.54 -2.42
C THR A 42 4.13 12.91 -2.59
N CYS A 43 2.82 13.02 -2.38
CA CYS A 43 2.13 14.30 -2.29
C CYS A 43 2.09 14.74 -0.82
N ASP A 44 2.75 15.83 -0.49
CA ASP A 44 2.80 16.40 0.85
C ASP A 44 1.79 17.54 0.98
N PHE A 45 0.82 17.38 1.89
CA PHE A 45 -0.29 18.30 2.10
C PHE A 45 -0.15 19.13 3.38
N LYS A 46 1.02 19.17 4.01
CA LYS A 46 1.23 19.82 5.32
C LYS A 46 0.61 21.20 5.43
N ASP A 47 0.82 22.02 4.40
CA ASP A 47 0.44 23.43 4.40
C ASP A 47 -0.83 23.70 3.58
N VAL A 48 -1.64 22.65 3.32
CA VAL A 48 -2.89 22.75 2.54
C VAL A 48 -4.08 23.01 3.45
N THR A 49 -4.85 24.04 3.14
CA THR A 49 -5.99 24.49 3.96
C THR A 49 -7.35 24.11 3.37
N TYR A 50 -7.39 23.72 2.10
CA TYR A 50 -8.61 23.30 1.41
C TYR A 50 -8.26 22.47 0.18
N ILE A 51 -9.05 21.44 -0.14
CA ILE A 51 -8.93 20.69 -1.40
C ILE A 51 -10.30 20.49 -2.05
N GLY A 52 -10.40 20.85 -3.33
CA GLY A 52 -11.60 20.68 -4.15
C GLY A 52 -11.53 19.44 -5.05
N SER A 53 -12.68 19.05 -5.60
CA SER A 53 -12.84 17.87 -6.46
C SER A 53 -11.93 17.86 -7.69
N ALA A 54 -11.67 19.03 -8.29
CA ALA A 54 -10.79 19.15 -9.45
C ALA A 54 -9.34 18.76 -9.12
N VAL A 55 -8.83 19.10 -7.93
CA VAL A 55 -7.49 18.72 -7.50
C VAL A 55 -7.47 17.26 -7.04
N LEU A 56 -8.49 16.79 -6.31
CA LEU A 56 -8.61 15.37 -5.94
C LEU A 56 -8.52 14.46 -7.16
N ARG A 57 -9.20 14.84 -8.25
CA ARG A 57 -9.13 14.11 -9.52
C ARG A 57 -7.71 14.07 -10.09
N LEU A 58 -6.98 15.18 -10.10
CA LEU A 58 -5.58 15.22 -10.56
C LEU A 58 -4.68 14.30 -9.72
N ILE A 59 -4.85 14.33 -8.40
CA ILE A 59 -4.10 13.49 -7.46
C ILE A 59 -4.41 12.01 -7.70
N PHE A 60 -5.68 11.66 -7.92
CA PHE A 60 -6.09 10.30 -8.23
C PHE A 60 -5.56 9.81 -9.59
N GLU A 61 -5.61 10.66 -10.62
CA GLU A 61 -5.05 10.35 -11.94
C GLU A 61 -3.54 10.10 -11.85
N ALA A 62 -2.81 10.92 -11.08
CA ALA A 62 -1.39 10.71 -10.81
C ALA A 62 -1.12 9.38 -10.09
N ALA A 63 -1.91 9.04 -9.06
CA ALA A 63 -1.79 7.77 -8.34
C ALA A 63 -2.00 6.57 -9.25
N ARG A 64 -3.04 6.60 -10.09
CA ARG A 64 -3.35 5.52 -11.04
C ARG A 64 -2.26 5.34 -12.10
N GLU A 65 -1.74 6.44 -12.63
CA GLU A 65 -0.68 6.39 -13.63
C GLU A 65 0.59 5.75 -13.06
N LEU A 66 0.96 6.14 -11.83
CA LEU A 66 2.12 5.57 -11.16
C LEU A 66 1.94 4.08 -10.87
N GLN A 67 0.75 3.69 -10.37
CA GLN A 67 0.41 2.29 -10.11
C GLN A 67 0.46 1.44 -11.40
N ARG A 68 -0.02 1.96 -12.54
CA ARG A 68 0.05 1.25 -13.84
C ARG A 68 1.48 0.88 -14.25
N ARG A 69 2.47 1.62 -13.77
CA ARG A 69 3.89 1.42 -14.06
C ARG A 69 4.64 0.76 -12.89
N ASN A 70 3.92 0.15 -11.94
CA ASN A 70 4.46 -0.43 -10.71
C ASN A 70 5.22 0.57 -9.81
N GLY A 71 4.95 1.87 -9.94
CA GLY A 71 5.48 2.89 -9.04
C GLY A 71 4.62 3.06 -7.78
N LEU A 72 5.18 3.71 -6.76
CA LEU A 72 4.56 3.87 -5.44
C LEU A 72 4.04 5.28 -5.24
N PHE A 73 2.74 5.41 -4.98
CA PHE A 73 2.10 6.69 -4.70
C PHE A 73 1.73 6.80 -3.22
N ARG A 74 1.98 7.96 -2.59
CA ARG A 74 1.55 8.25 -1.22
C ARG A 74 1.13 9.70 -1.01
N ILE A 75 0.22 9.91 -0.07
CA ILE A 75 -0.20 11.22 0.47
C ILE A 75 0.37 11.34 1.88
N SER A 76 1.20 12.33 2.16
CA SER A 76 1.85 12.52 3.47
C SER A 76 1.45 13.82 4.14
N ARG A 77 1.61 13.85 5.48
CA ARG A 77 1.45 15.05 6.33
C ARG A 77 0.15 15.82 6.03
N CYS A 78 -0.96 15.12 5.94
CA CYS A 78 -2.24 15.69 5.56
C CYS A 78 -2.99 16.22 6.79
N PRO A 79 -3.43 17.50 6.86
CA PRO A 79 -4.22 18.01 7.97
C PRO A 79 -5.57 17.29 8.12
N ALA A 80 -6.09 17.13 9.34
CA ALA A 80 -7.29 16.34 9.64
C ALA A 80 -8.51 16.66 8.75
N GLU A 81 -8.71 17.92 8.40
CA GLU A 81 -9.78 18.33 7.49
C GLU A 81 -9.60 17.79 6.07
N ILE A 82 -8.38 17.83 5.56
CA ILE A 82 -8.04 17.29 4.24
C ILE A 82 -8.09 15.76 4.27
N GLN A 83 -7.68 15.11 5.38
CA GLN A 83 -7.84 13.65 5.55
C GLN A 83 -9.31 13.23 5.46
N ARG A 84 -10.21 13.96 6.12
CA ARG A 84 -11.66 13.71 6.06
C ARG A 84 -12.18 13.78 4.64
N VAL A 85 -11.71 14.74 3.83
CA VAL A 85 -12.10 14.82 2.42
C VAL A 85 -11.64 13.58 1.64
N PHE A 86 -10.38 13.13 1.81
CA PHE A 86 -9.92 11.90 1.18
C PHE A 86 -10.76 10.68 1.61
N ALA A 87 -11.08 10.54 2.90
CA ALA A 87 -11.93 9.46 3.40
C ALA A 87 -13.35 9.48 2.82
N LEU A 88 -14.00 10.65 2.74
CA LEU A 88 -15.32 10.79 2.12
C LEU A 88 -15.33 10.41 0.64
N THR A 89 -14.18 10.49 -0.02
CA THR A 89 -14.01 10.11 -1.44
C THR A 89 -13.47 8.69 -1.64
N GLY A 90 -13.26 7.92 -0.58
CA GLY A 90 -12.66 6.57 -0.66
C GLY A 90 -11.18 6.56 -1.06
N MET A 91 -10.49 7.69 -0.90
CA MET A 91 -9.07 7.88 -1.23
C MET A 91 -8.16 7.88 0.02
N ASP A 92 -8.71 7.60 1.20
CA ASP A 92 -7.98 7.37 2.45
C ASP A 92 -6.90 6.28 2.32
N HIS A 93 -7.15 5.28 1.48
CA HIS A 93 -6.15 4.28 1.15
C HIS A 93 -4.87 4.89 0.52
N LEU A 94 -4.88 6.09 -0.05
CA LEU A 94 -3.66 6.70 -0.59
C LEU A 94 -2.78 7.39 0.46
N MET A 95 -3.25 7.47 1.72
CA MET A 95 -2.61 8.22 2.79
C MET A 95 -1.55 7.43 3.56
N ASP A 96 -0.45 8.12 3.87
CA ASP A 96 0.47 7.75 4.94
C ASP A 96 -0.26 7.88 6.27
N GLY A 97 -0.06 6.90 7.16
CA GLY A 97 -0.55 6.99 8.53
C GLY A 97 -1.81 6.19 8.86
N GLY A 98 -2.04 5.05 8.20
CA GLY A 98 -2.40 3.89 9.04
C GLY A 98 -1.22 3.60 9.97
N THR A 99 -1.45 3.10 11.18
CA THR A 99 -0.37 2.43 11.94
C THR A 99 0.42 1.59 10.94
N GLY A 100 1.75 1.76 10.90
CA GLY A 100 2.61 1.06 9.94
C GLY A 100 2.33 -0.44 9.95
N PRO A 101 2.81 -1.21 8.96
CA PRO A 101 2.61 -2.65 8.90
C PRO A 101 3.11 -3.26 10.21
N ALA A 102 2.18 -3.45 11.13
CA ALA A 102 2.39 -4.16 12.35
C ALA A 102 2.01 -5.58 12.01
N PHE A 103 2.87 -6.49 12.42
CA PHE A 103 2.44 -7.85 12.50
C PHE A 103 2.72 -8.36 13.90
N THR A 104 1.80 -9.16 14.39
CA THR A 104 2.04 -10.03 15.52
C THR A 104 2.03 -11.45 15.00
N HIS A 105 2.56 -12.38 15.79
CA HIS A 105 2.48 -13.78 15.44
C HIS A 105 2.21 -14.61 16.70
N GLU A 106 1.54 -15.74 16.50
CA GLU A 106 1.32 -16.74 17.54
C GLU A 106 1.55 -18.14 16.97
N LEU A 107 1.95 -19.06 17.84
CA LEU A 107 1.98 -20.48 17.53
C LEU A 107 0.76 -21.14 18.17
N LYS A 108 -0.16 -21.62 17.34
CA LYS A 108 -1.39 -22.27 17.79
C LYS A 108 -1.66 -23.52 16.96
N ASP A 109 -1.94 -24.64 17.63
CA ASP A 109 -2.20 -25.94 17.00
C ASP A 109 -1.06 -26.39 16.03
N GLY A 110 0.18 -26.05 16.37
CA GLY A 110 1.37 -26.31 15.54
C GLY A 110 1.49 -25.41 14.30
N ALA A 111 0.52 -24.54 14.04
CA ALA A 111 0.55 -23.55 12.97
C ALA A 111 1.04 -22.20 13.49
N LEU A 112 1.99 -21.60 12.78
CA LEU A 112 2.39 -20.22 13.00
C LEU A 112 1.38 -19.32 12.27
N ARG A 113 0.62 -18.54 13.02
CA ARG A 113 -0.25 -17.48 12.50
C ARG A 113 0.49 -16.15 12.58
N ILE A 114 0.53 -15.43 11.46
CA ILE A 114 1.03 -14.06 11.38
C ILE A 114 -0.18 -13.17 11.12
N PHE A 115 -0.48 -12.30 12.07
CA PHE A 115 -1.58 -11.32 11.98
C PHE A 115 -1.05 -10.06 11.34
N LEU A 116 -1.51 -9.80 10.13
CA LEU A 116 -1.08 -8.67 9.33
C LEU A 116 -2.09 -7.54 9.44
N GLN A 117 -1.60 -6.32 9.65
CA GLN A 117 -2.43 -5.14 9.82
C GLN A 117 -1.92 -3.98 8.96
N GLY A 118 -2.85 -3.14 8.52
CA GLY A 118 -2.52 -1.96 7.73
C GLY A 118 -2.23 -2.28 6.27
N ARG A 119 -1.72 -1.26 5.57
CA ARG A 119 -1.52 -1.31 4.12
C ARG A 119 -0.33 -2.17 3.76
N MET A 120 -0.48 -3.02 2.74
CA MET A 120 0.58 -3.88 2.21
C MET A 120 1.03 -3.45 0.81
N ASP A 121 1.53 -2.21 0.70
CA ASP A 121 2.22 -1.72 -0.50
C ASP A 121 3.73 -2.04 -0.46
N ALA A 122 4.48 -1.66 -1.50
CA ALA A 122 5.90 -2.05 -1.57
C ALA A 122 6.79 -1.39 -0.52
N VAL A 123 6.40 -0.22 0.01
CA VAL A 123 7.15 0.41 1.08
C VAL A 123 6.91 -0.37 2.36
N ARG A 124 5.64 -0.59 2.70
CA ARG A 124 5.24 -1.25 3.95
C ARG A 124 5.69 -2.70 4.02
N VAL A 125 5.54 -3.44 2.93
CA VAL A 125 6.07 -4.81 2.87
C VAL A 125 7.60 -4.81 3.05
N GLY A 126 8.31 -3.80 2.51
CA GLY A 126 9.75 -3.65 2.71
C GLY A 126 10.16 -3.52 4.18
N GLU A 127 9.36 -2.84 4.99
CA GLU A 127 9.59 -2.64 6.44
C GLU A 127 9.55 -3.97 7.22
N ILE A 128 8.64 -4.90 6.89
CA ILE A 128 8.45 -6.16 7.62
C ILE A 128 9.12 -7.40 6.99
N ARG A 129 9.56 -7.30 5.72
CA ARG A 129 9.97 -8.47 4.91
C ARG A 129 11.07 -9.31 5.56
N SER A 130 12.11 -8.65 6.07
CA SER A 130 13.27 -9.33 6.65
C SER A 130 12.91 -10.08 7.93
N GLU A 131 12.09 -9.46 8.78
CA GLU A 131 11.65 -10.06 10.04
C GLU A 131 10.74 -11.27 9.80
N VAL A 132 9.74 -11.13 8.92
CA VAL A 132 8.86 -12.23 8.53
C VAL A 132 9.70 -13.39 7.97
N ARG A 133 10.64 -13.11 7.06
CA ARG A 133 11.53 -14.15 6.50
C ARG A 133 12.31 -14.88 7.60
N GLN A 134 12.85 -14.15 8.58
CA GLN A 134 13.60 -14.75 9.69
C GLN A 134 12.70 -15.69 10.52
N ILE A 135 11.48 -15.27 10.85
CA ILE A 135 10.54 -16.10 11.61
C ILE A 135 10.21 -17.39 10.82
N LEU A 136 9.88 -17.25 9.54
CA LEU A 136 9.54 -18.39 8.68
C LEU A 136 10.70 -19.37 8.49
N SER A 137 11.94 -18.89 8.46
CA SER A 137 13.14 -19.73 8.31
C SER A 137 13.36 -20.66 9.52
N LYS A 138 12.94 -20.22 10.71
CA LYS A 138 13.11 -20.95 11.97
C LYS A 138 11.95 -21.91 12.26
N HIS A 139 10.74 -21.60 11.77
CA HIS A 139 9.56 -22.40 12.02
C HIS A 139 9.56 -23.72 11.23
N ARG A 140 9.04 -24.79 11.85
CA ARG A 140 8.85 -26.11 11.24
C ARG A 140 7.40 -26.56 11.47
N GLY A 141 6.49 -25.93 10.76
CA GLY A 141 5.06 -26.24 10.80
C GLY A 141 4.29 -25.46 9.74
N PRO A 142 2.96 -25.67 9.64
CA PRO A 142 2.07 -24.85 8.82
C PRO A 142 2.20 -23.36 9.14
N VAL A 143 1.97 -22.51 8.13
CA VAL A 143 1.98 -21.06 8.28
C VAL A 143 0.70 -20.45 7.73
N ARG A 144 0.11 -19.51 8.47
CA ARG A 144 -1.09 -18.77 8.09
C ARG A 144 -0.85 -17.28 8.18
N PHE A 145 -1.17 -16.55 7.13
CA PHE A 145 -1.23 -15.09 7.18
C PHE A 145 -2.69 -14.70 7.33
N GLU A 146 -3.04 -14.13 8.49
CA GLU A 146 -4.36 -13.56 8.71
C GLU A 146 -4.35 -12.10 8.25
N VAL A 147 -5.24 -11.74 7.33
CA VAL A 147 -5.24 -10.43 6.65
C VAL A 147 -6.54 -9.65 6.83
N ALA A 148 -7.31 -9.95 7.89
CA ALA A 148 -8.58 -9.29 8.17
C ALA A 148 -8.46 -7.75 8.33
N ALA A 149 -7.32 -7.30 8.87
CA ALA A 149 -7.02 -5.89 9.09
C ALA A 149 -6.12 -5.28 7.99
N VAL A 150 -6.09 -5.91 6.81
CA VAL A 150 -5.32 -5.43 5.64
C VAL A 150 -6.29 -4.83 4.62
N PRO A 151 -6.51 -3.50 4.64
CA PRO A 151 -7.48 -2.83 3.77
C PRO A 151 -6.99 -2.71 2.32
N TYR A 152 -5.70 -2.97 2.06
CA TYR A 152 -5.11 -2.81 0.74
C TYR A 152 -3.85 -3.65 0.57
N VAL A 153 -3.69 -4.24 -0.61
CA VAL A 153 -2.48 -4.97 -1.01
C VAL A 153 -1.99 -4.53 -2.38
N ALA A 154 -0.67 -4.54 -2.58
CA ALA A 154 -0.03 -4.36 -3.88
C ALA A 154 0.82 -5.59 -4.26
N SER A 155 1.51 -5.53 -5.40
CA SER A 155 2.38 -6.61 -5.91
C SER A 155 3.42 -7.08 -4.90
N ALA A 156 3.96 -6.18 -4.08
CA ALA A 156 4.92 -6.53 -3.04
C ALA A 156 4.35 -7.51 -2.00
N PHE A 157 3.07 -7.36 -1.63
CA PHE A 157 2.42 -8.28 -0.71
C PHE A 157 2.24 -9.67 -1.32
N VAL A 158 1.83 -9.71 -2.59
CA VAL A 158 1.71 -10.96 -3.35
C VAL A 158 3.06 -11.67 -3.41
N HIS A 159 4.14 -10.93 -3.68
CA HIS A 159 5.50 -11.49 -3.65
C HIS A 159 5.91 -11.99 -2.26
N LEU A 160 5.57 -11.27 -1.19
CA LEU A 160 5.79 -11.73 0.18
C LEU A 160 5.08 -13.08 0.44
N CYS A 161 3.84 -13.23 -0.01
CA CYS A 161 3.07 -14.47 0.12
C CYS A 161 3.68 -15.63 -0.69
N ILE A 162 4.18 -15.35 -1.90
CA ILE A 162 4.86 -16.35 -2.73
C ILE A 162 6.17 -16.80 -2.07
N ASP A 163 6.99 -15.86 -1.59
CA ASP A 163 8.24 -16.15 -0.89
C ASP A 163 7.99 -17.00 0.37
N ALA A 164 6.96 -16.63 1.14
CA ALA A 164 6.53 -17.37 2.32
C ALA A 164 6.07 -18.80 1.94
N SER A 165 5.21 -18.93 0.93
CA SER A 165 4.74 -20.23 0.44
C SER A 165 5.88 -21.15 0.03
N LYS A 166 6.86 -20.64 -0.72
CA LYS A 166 8.05 -21.40 -1.14
C LYS A 166 8.88 -21.85 0.06
N THR A 167 9.14 -20.95 1.00
CA THR A 167 9.92 -21.25 2.22
C THR A 167 9.26 -22.34 3.05
N VAL A 168 7.94 -22.24 3.26
CA VAL A 168 7.19 -23.18 4.09
C VAL A 168 7.07 -24.55 3.40
N LYS A 169 6.87 -24.57 2.07
CA LYS A 169 6.89 -25.81 1.27
C LYS A 169 8.25 -26.50 1.28
N ALA A 170 9.35 -25.75 1.26
CA ALA A 170 10.70 -26.31 1.37
C ALA A 170 10.93 -27.03 2.72
N HIS A 171 10.21 -26.63 3.78
CA HIS A 171 10.21 -27.32 5.06
C HIS A 171 9.20 -28.49 5.14
N GLY A 172 8.48 -28.80 4.05
CA GLY A 172 7.48 -29.88 4.00
C GLY A 172 6.11 -29.50 4.56
N PHE A 173 5.82 -28.21 4.77
CA PHE A 173 4.56 -27.73 5.33
C PHE A 173 3.76 -26.88 4.34
N ASN A 174 2.51 -26.56 4.70
CA ASN A 174 1.63 -25.73 3.88
C ASN A 174 1.53 -24.28 4.36
N PHE A 175 1.32 -23.39 3.41
CA PHE A 175 1.07 -21.96 3.61
C PHE A 175 -0.34 -21.61 3.15
N GLY A 176 -0.97 -20.63 3.80
CA GLY A 176 -2.21 -20.05 3.29
C GLY A 176 -2.58 -18.72 3.92
N LEU A 177 -3.51 -18.03 3.27
CA LEU A 177 -4.11 -16.77 3.70
C LEU A 177 -5.47 -17.05 4.35
N GLU A 178 -5.72 -16.44 5.51
CA GLU A 178 -6.98 -16.55 6.25
C GLU A 178 -7.64 -15.17 6.36
N LYS A 179 -8.98 -15.18 6.41
CA LYS A 179 -9.82 -13.98 6.57
C LYS A 179 -9.54 -12.90 5.52
N VAL A 180 -9.51 -13.32 4.25
CA VAL A 180 -9.22 -12.44 3.12
C VAL A 180 -10.45 -11.63 2.71
N ALA A 181 -10.35 -10.30 2.71
CA ALA A 181 -11.41 -9.42 2.20
C ALA A 181 -11.65 -9.62 0.68
N PRO A 182 -12.87 -9.42 0.16
CA PRO A 182 -13.22 -9.68 -1.24
C PRO A 182 -12.30 -9.00 -2.27
N GLU A 183 -11.90 -7.75 -2.02
CA GLU A 183 -11.04 -6.94 -2.88
C GLU A 183 -9.63 -7.52 -2.94
N THR A 184 -9.09 -7.91 -1.78
CA THR A 184 -7.80 -8.61 -1.69
C THR A 184 -7.88 -9.97 -2.39
N ALA A 185 -8.95 -10.73 -2.16
CA ALA A 185 -9.16 -12.03 -2.80
C ALA A 185 -9.23 -11.92 -4.34
N GLN A 186 -9.78 -10.83 -4.87
CA GLN A 186 -9.82 -10.56 -6.30
C GLN A 186 -8.41 -10.39 -6.90
N ILE A 187 -7.51 -9.72 -6.18
CA ILE A 187 -6.12 -9.55 -6.62
C ILE A 187 -5.41 -10.90 -6.76
N PHE A 188 -5.60 -11.80 -5.79
CA PHE A 188 -5.03 -13.16 -5.86
C PHE A 188 -5.67 -13.99 -6.96
N ARG A 189 -6.98 -13.86 -7.22
CA ARG A 189 -7.66 -14.53 -8.35
C ARG A 189 -7.11 -14.07 -9.69
N ILE A 190 -6.96 -12.76 -9.90
CA ILE A 190 -6.39 -12.19 -11.13
C ILE A 190 -4.94 -12.65 -11.34
N ALA A 191 -4.18 -12.78 -10.25
CA ALA A 191 -2.82 -13.28 -10.28
C ALA A 191 -2.71 -14.81 -10.46
N GLY A 192 -3.82 -15.56 -10.54
CA GLY A 192 -3.82 -17.02 -10.62
C GLY A 192 -3.36 -17.71 -9.32
N LEU A 193 -3.45 -17.02 -8.19
CA LEU A 193 -2.96 -17.45 -6.87
C LEU A 193 -4.10 -17.72 -5.88
N GLN A 194 -5.33 -17.97 -6.37
CA GLN A 194 -6.47 -18.25 -5.48
C GLN A 194 -6.26 -19.48 -4.58
N SER A 195 -5.39 -20.42 -4.97
CA SER A 195 -5.05 -21.60 -4.18
C SER A 195 -4.33 -21.27 -2.86
N LEU A 196 -3.82 -20.04 -2.71
CA LEU A 196 -3.24 -19.56 -1.45
C LEU A 196 -4.31 -19.10 -0.45
N ILE A 197 -5.56 -18.88 -0.87
CA ILE A 197 -6.65 -18.43 0.00
C ILE A 197 -7.31 -19.64 0.65
N LEU A 198 -7.31 -19.69 1.98
CA LEU A 198 -7.96 -20.74 2.76
C LEU A 198 -9.34 -20.31 3.29
N SER A 199 -9.51 -19.02 3.58
CA SER A 199 -10.80 -18.47 4.00
C SER A 199 -10.93 -16.99 3.62
N SER A 200 -12.16 -16.56 3.36
CA SER A 200 -12.55 -15.17 3.13
C SER A 200 -13.39 -14.66 4.31
N VAL A 201 -13.46 -13.34 4.47
CA VAL A 201 -14.39 -12.66 5.40
C VAL A 201 -15.56 -12.02 4.67
#